data_AF-A0A381W771-F1
#
_entry.id   AF-A0A381W771-F1
#
_cell.length_a   1.000
_cell.length_b   1.000
_cell.length_c   1.000
_cell.angle_alpha   90.00
_cell.angle_beta   90.00
_cell.angle_gamma   90.00
#
_symmetry.space_group_name_H-M   'P 1'
#
loop_
_entity.id
_entity.type
_entity.pdbx_description
1 polymer ?
#
loop_
_entity_poly.entity_id
_entity_poly.type
_entity_poly.pdbx_seq_one_letter_code
_entity_poly.pdbx_strand_id
1 'polypeptide(L)'
;VNHIINLERQRFIRDCKQVLKGEKVTDSLRRTIIHSSPGHVEYLKRDLDDTEARLVDIVIAKVKEDSTKALSASSQRINILAISVLENLSTESSEFAIDEIMKRYRESINPVKALYYDLQEIMFLYDGKPKNKHHQFLINKFKDIESFEHIIDAIDRDLSDLSECKQRVNKLKREHNYPNTSEHLKKIVDLYNEMIQWKTLFEKFPEWINENSLPLDPKGTNNFCTTITKFFK
;
A
#
# COMPACT_ATOMS: atom_id res chain seq x y z
N VAL A 1 -27.64 -10.97 -48.70
CA VAL A 1 -26.38 -11.08 -47.92
C VAL A 1 -26.52 -10.12 -46.74
N ASN A 2 -26.70 -10.65 -45.53
CA ASN A 2 -26.97 -9.83 -44.34
C ASN A 2 -25.78 -8.93 -44.04
N HIS A 3 -25.93 -7.62 -44.26
CA HIS A 3 -24.99 -6.60 -43.78
C HIS A 3 -25.05 -6.57 -42.26
N ILE A 4 -24.22 -7.38 -41.61
CA ILE A 4 -23.96 -7.23 -40.17
C ILE A 4 -23.17 -5.93 -40.02
N ILE A 5 -23.88 -4.84 -39.69
CA ILE A 5 -23.25 -3.57 -39.38
C ILE A 5 -22.52 -3.73 -38.06
N ASN A 6 -21.20 -3.66 -38.08
CA ASN A 6 -20.41 -3.58 -36.86
C ASN A 6 -20.45 -2.14 -36.33
N LEU A 7 -21.41 -1.88 -35.43
CA LEU A 7 -21.64 -0.57 -34.80
C LEU A 7 -20.43 -0.08 -34.01
N GLU A 8 -19.66 -0.97 -33.39
CA GLU A 8 -18.44 -0.64 -32.64
C GLU A 8 -17.37 -0.09 -33.58
N ARG A 9 -17.14 -0.76 -34.71
CA ARG A 9 -16.19 -0.32 -35.74
C ARG A 9 -16.59 1.03 -36.33
N GLN A 10 -17.87 1.22 -36.68
CA GLN A 10 -18.36 2.49 -37.21
C GLN A 10 -18.16 3.63 -36.20
N ARG A 11 -18.44 3.37 -34.92
CA ARG A 11 -18.22 4.33 -33.84
C ARG A 11 -16.75 4.68 -33.68
N PHE A 12 -15.86 3.69 -33.66
CA PHE A 12 -14.41 3.89 -33.55
C PHE A 12 -13.88 4.78 -34.68
N ILE A 13 -14.22 4.47 -35.94
CA ILE A 13 -13.78 5.23 -37.11
C ILE A 13 -14.33 6.66 -37.07
N ARG A 14 -15.61 6.82 -36.73
CA ARG A 14 -16.23 8.15 -36.58
C ARG A 14 -15.51 8.98 -35.53
N ASP A 15 -15.27 8.42 -34.35
CA ASP A 15 -14.62 9.12 -33.24
C ASP A 15 -13.16 9.50 -33.63
N CYS A 16 -12.44 8.65 -34.37
CA CYS A 16 -11.13 9.00 -34.97
C CYS A 16 -11.22 10.19 -35.94
N LYS A 17 -12.21 10.17 -36.86
CA LYS A 17 -12.43 11.26 -37.82
C LYS A 17 -12.77 12.58 -37.11
N GLN A 18 -13.51 12.54 -36.01
CA GLN A 18 -13.81 13.72 -35.19
C GLN A 18 -12.54 14.32 -34.56
N VAL A 19 -11.66 13.48 -34.02
CA VAL A 19 -10.37 13.94 -33.47
C VAL A 19 -9.50 14.61 -34.53
N LEU A 20 -9.49 14.09 -35.77
CA LEU A 20 -8.76 14.70 -36.89
C LEU A 20 -9.33 16.06 -37.30
N LYS A 21 -10.63 16.30 -37.08
CA LYS A 21 -11.28 17.60 -37.29
C LYS A 21 -11.02 18.59 -36.15
N GLY A 22 -10.22 18.22 -35.14
CA GLY A 22 -9.87 19.07 -34.01
C GLY A 22 -10.73 18.86 -32.76
N GLU A 23 -11.65 17.89 -32.76
CA GLU A 23 -12.39 17.54 -31.55
C GLU A 23 -11.48 16.87 -30.50
N LYS A 24 -11.89 16.94 -29.23
CA LYS A 24 -11.17 16.27 -28.14
C LYS A 24 -11.34 14.75 -28.25
N VAL A 25 -10.31 14.01 -27.86
CA VAL A 25 -10.37 12.54 -27.73
C VAL A 25 -11.42 12.18 -26.68
N THR A 26 -12.41 11.38 -27.06
CA THR A 26 -13.44 10.90 -26.13
C THR A 26 -12.88 9.81 -25.21
N ASP A 27 -13.43 9.69 -23.99
CA ASP A 27 -13.04 8.62 -23.07
C ASP A 27 -13.28 7.22 -23.62
N SER A 28 -14.31 7.07 -24.46
CA SER A 28 -14.62 5.81 -25.15
C SER A 28 -13.50 5.46 -26.13
N LEU A 29 -13.11 6.40 -26.99
CA LEU A 29 -12.04 6.21 -27.97
C LEU A 29 -10.70 5.94 -27.28
N ARG A 30 -10.38 6.70 -26.21
CA ARG A 30 -9.19 6.47 -25.39
C ARG A 30 -9.17 5.05 -24.83
N ARG A 31 -10.28 4.59 -24.23
CA ARG A 31 -10.35 3.26 -23.63
C ARG A 31 -10.17 2.16 -24.67
N THR A 32 -10.83 2.26 -25.82
CA THR A 32 -10.67 1.31 -26.93
C THR A 32 -9.21 1.27 -27.40
N ILE A 33 -8.53 2.40 -27.56
CA ILE A 33 -7.14 2.42 -28.04
C ILE A 33 -6.15 1.86 -27.01
N ILE A 34 -6.35 2.17 -25.72
CA ILE A 34 -5.39 1.82 -24.65
C ILE A 34 -5.58 0.39 -24.11
N HIS A 35 -6.81 -0.12 -24.07
CA HIS A 35 -7.10 -1.42 -23.46
C HIS A 35 -7.31 -2.55 -24.48
N SER A 36 -7.51 -2.24 -25.77
CA SER A 36 -7.66 -3.28 -26.78
C SER A 36 -6.32 -3.89 -27.18
N SER A 37 -6.34 -5.18 -27.48
CA SER A 37 -5.16 -5.88 -27.99
C SER A 37 -4.78 -5.38 -29.40
N PRO A 38 -3.52 -5.53 -29.83
CA PRO A 38 -3.10 -5.18 -31.19
C PRO A 38 -3.98 -5.80 -32.27
N GLY A 39 -4.35 -7.09 -32.12
CA GLY A 39 -5.22 -7.78 -33.06
C GLY A 39 -6.65 -7.22 -33.11
N HIS A 40 -7.19 -6.75 -31.98
CA HIS A 40 -8.50 -6.09 -31.97
C HIS A 40 -8.46 -4.71 -32.63
N VAL A 41 -7.38 -3.95 -32.45
CA VAL A 41 -7.19 -2.67 -33.14
C VAL A 41 -7.11 -2.87 -34.66
N GLU A 42 -6.38 -3.89 -35.13
CA GLU A 42 -6.32 -4.24 -36.55
C GLU A 42 -7.68 -4.71 -37.08
N TYR A 43 -8.46 -5.44 -36.28
CA TYR A 43 -9.85 -5.78 -36.63
C TYR A 43 -10.74 -4.54 -36.83
N LEU A 44 -10.62 -3.52 -35.96
CA LEU A 44 -11.35 -2.26 -36.10
C LEU A 44 -10.94 -1.48 -37.35
N LYS A 45 -9.67 -1.61 -37.75
CA LYS A 45 -9.13 -0.97 -38.96
C LYS A 45 -9.53 -1.69 -40.25
N ARG A 46 -10.06 -2.92 -40.21
CA ARG A 46 -10.09 -3.86 -41.34
C ARG A 46 -10.36 -3.26 -42.72
N ASP A 47 -11.54 -3.27 -43.27
CA ASP A 47 -11.80 -2.83 -44.67
C ASP A 47 -11.74 -1.29 -44.88
N LEU A 48 -10.74 -0.58 -44.34
CA LEU A 48 -10.46 0.84 -44.59
C LEU A 48 -9.55 0.98 -45.83
N ASP A 49 -9.65 2.10 -46.53
CA ASP A 49 -8.66 2.43 -47.56
C ASP A 49 -7.32 2.88 -46.94
N ASP A 50 -6.24 2.85 -47.72
CA ASP A 50 -4.88 3.18 -47.25
C ASP A 50 -4.79 4.58 -46.62
N THR A 51 -5.60 5.53 -47.08
CA THR A 51 -5.61 6.90 -46.56
C THR A 51 -6.32 6.96 -45.21
N GLU A 52 -7.50 6.35 -45.11
CA GLU A 52 -8.26 6.24 -43.87
C GLU A 52 -7.51 5.45 -42.79
N ALA A 53 -6.83 4.36 -43.18
CA ALA A 53 -6.01 3.57 -42.27
C ALA A 53 -4.88 4.41 -41.67
N ARG A 54 -4.15 5.17 -42.50
CA ARG A 54 -3.09 6.09 -42.04
C ARG A 54 -3.63 7.16 -41.10
N LEU A 55 -4.78 7.74 -41.41
CA LEU A 55 -5.43 8.74 -40.58
C LEU A 55 -5.81 8.19 -39.20
N VAL A 56 -6.36 6.97 -39.16
CA VAL A 56 -6.66 6.26 -37.90
C VAL A 56 -5.38 5.96 -37.12
N ASP A 57 -4.30 5.54 -37.79
CA ASP A 57 -3.01 5.30 -37.14
C ASP A 57 -2.41 6.55 -36.51
N ILE A 58 -2.56 7.72 -37.14
CA ILE A 58 -2.16 9.02 -36.56
C ILE A 58 -2.93 9.29 -35.27
N VAL A 59 -4.26 9.06 -35.25
CA VAL A 59 -5.07 9.24 -34.04
C VAL A 59 -4.66 8.26 -32.95
N ILE A 60 -4.44 6.99 -33.31
CA ILE A 60 -3.96 5.96 -32.36
C ILE A 60 -2.63 6.37 -31.74
N ALA A 61 -1.67 6.81 -32.56
CA ALA A 61 -0.36 7.25 -32.10
C ALA A 61 -0.49 8.46 -31.15
N LYS A 62 -1.29 9.47 -31.53
CA LYS A 62 -1.56 10.64 -30.69
C LYS A 62 -2.16 10.26 -29.34
N VAL A 63 -3.18 9.40 -29.34
CA VAL A 63 -3.85 8.94 -28.11
C VAL A 63 -2.90 8.16 -27.20
N LYS A 64 -2.04 7.31 -27.78
CA LYS A 64 -1.02 6.56 -27.04
C LYS A 64 0.04 7.49 -26.45
N GLU A 65 0.49 8.49 -27.20
CA GLU A 65 1.46 9.48 -26.75
C GLU A 65 0.90 10.32 -25.59
N ASP A 66 -0.31 10.85 -25.76
CA ASP A 66 -1.01 11.63 -24.72
C ASP A 66 -1.23 10.80 -23.45
N SER A 67 -1.62 9.53 -23.61
CA SER A 67 -1.76 8.61 -22.48
C SER A 67 -0.43 8.36 -21.77
N THR A 68 0.68 8.23 -22.51
CA THR A 68 2.01 8.02 -21.93
C THR A 68 2.49 9.25 -21.16
N LYS A 69 2.27 10.45 -21.70
CA LYS A 69 2.56 11.72 -21.02
C LYS A 69 1.75 11.87 -19.73
N ALA A 70 0.43 11.60 -19.79
CA ALA A 70 -0.45 11.64 -18.63
C ALA A 70 -0.06 10.62 -17.56
N LEU A 71 0.37 9.42 -17.98
CA LEU A 71 0.87 8.38 -17.10
C LEU A 71 2.15 8.82 -16.39
N SER A 72 3.13 9.34 -17.13
CA SER A 72 4.40 9.81 -16.57
C SER A 72 4.18 10.91 -15.51
N ALA A 73 3.40 11.94 -15.85
CA ALA A 73 3.08 13.03 -14.92
C ALA A 73 2.33 12.54 -13.68
N SER A 74 1.42 11.58 -13.84
CA SER A 74 0.67 11.02 -12.70
C SER A 74 1.54 10.12 -11.82
N SER A 75 2.48 9.37 -12.43
CA SER A 75 3.46 8.55 -11.71
C SER A 75 4.39 9.41 -10.85
N GLN A 76 4.91 10.50 -11.41
CA GLN A 76 5.75 11.45 -10.67
C GLN A 76 5.00 12.05 -9.48
N ARG A 77 3.75 12.50 -9.69
CA ARG A 77 2.90 13.04 -8.61
C ARG A 77 2.67 12.02 -7.50
N ILE A 78 2.43 10.75 -7.84
CA ILE A 78 2.28 9.69 -6.85
C ILE A 78 3.58 9.40 -6.11
N ASN A 79 4.72 9.38 -6.79
CA ASN A 79 6.00 9.16 -6.13
C ASN A 79 6.30 10.29 -5.13
N ILE A 80 6.04 11.55 -5.50
CA ILE A 80 6.18 12.69 -4.60
C ILE A 80 5.26 12.54 -3.39
N LEU A 81 4.00 12.14 -3.60
CA LEU A 81 3.07 11.88 -2.51
C LEU A 81 3.57 10.76 -1.58
N ALA A 82 4.02 9.64 -2.16
CA ALA A 82 4.52 8.51 -1.38
C ALA A 82 5.76 8.88 -0.57
N ILE A 83 6.69 9.65 -1.14
CA ILE A 83 7.84 10.20 -0.42
C ILE A 83 7.37 11.09 0.74
N SER A 84 6.45 12.03 0.45
CA SER A 84 5.90 12.92 1.47
C SER A 84 5.25 12.17 2.63
N VAL A 85 4.51 11.08 2.37
CA VAL A 85 3.92 10.26 3.44
C VAL A 85 5.01 9.54 4.24
N LEU A 86 6.01 8.96 3.57
CA LEU A 86 7.10 8.23 4.23
C LEU A 86 8.01 9.14 5.07
N GLU A 87 8.14 10.43 4.72
CA GLU A 87 8.98 11.40 5.43
C GLU A 87 8.25 12.11 6.58
N ASN A 88 6.92 11.96 6.70
CA ASN A 88 6.10 12.67 7.69
C ASN A 88 5.30 11.71 8.57
N LEU A 89 5.87 10.55 8.88
CA LEU A 89 5.25 9.56 9.76
C LEU A 89 5.19 10.08 11.20
N SER A 90 4.00 10.12 11.78
CA SER A 90 3.79 10.50 13.19
C SER A 90 4.57 9.57 14.12
N THR A 91 4.67 8.29 13.76
CA THR A 91 5.41 7.27 14.52
C THR A 91 6.93 7.50 14.55
N GLU A 92 7.49 8.39 13.71
CA GLU A 92 8.91 8.79 13.78
C GLU A 92 9.19 9.89 14.81
N SER A 93 8.16 10.42 15.47
CA SER A 93 8.29 11.46 16.49
C SER A 93 9.23 11.02 17.62
N SER A 94 10.14 11.93 18.00
CA SER A 94 11.09 11.69 19.09
C SER A 94 10.42 11.56 20.46
N GLU A 95 9.16 11.95 20.60
CA GLU A 95 8.39 11.76 21.83
C GLU A 95 8.19 10.27 22.17
N PHE A 96 8.22 9.40 21.16
CA PHE A 96 8.14 7.95 21.34
C PHE A 96 9.50 7.30 21.64
N ALA A 97 10.60 8.07 21.61
CA ALA A 97 11.92 7.55 21.89
C ALA A 97 12.09 7.23 23.38
N ILE A 98 12.38 5.97 23.67
CA ILE A 98 12.67 5.51 25.03
C ILE A 98 14.15 5.12 25.10
N ASP A 99 14.95 5.86 25.85
CA ASP A 99 16.41 5.69 25.91
C ASP A 99 16.88 4.25 26.13
N GLU A 100 16.19 3.52 27.02
CA GLU A 100 16.52 2.11 27.33
C GLU A 100 16.34 1.18 26.11
N ILE A 101 15.38 1.49 25.24
CA ILE A 101 15.09 0.75 24.01
C ILE A 101 16.02 1.23 22.89
N MET A 102 16.13 2.54 22.68
CA MET A 102 16.84 3.13 21.55
C MET A 102 18.34 2.79 21.52
N LYS A 103 18.97 2.62 22.69
CA LYS A 103 20.39 2.21 22.79
C LYS A 103 20.69 0.84 22.16
N ARG A 104 19.69 -0.01 21.95
CA ARG A 104 19.84 -1.35 21.36
C ARG A 104 19.81 -1.33 19.82
N TYR A 105 19.32 -0.24 19.23
CA TYR A 105 19.06 -0.15 17.80
C TYR A 105 19.90 0.96 17.15
N ARG A 106 19.84 1.02 15.81
CA ARG A 106 20.51 2.06 15.02
C ARG A 106 19.78 3.38 15.23
N GLU A 107 20.52 4.49 15.24
CA GLU A 107 19.96 5.84 15.47
C GLU A 107 18.81 6.22 14.53
N SER A 108 18.82 5.70 13.29
CA SER A 108 17.80 5.99 12.28
C SER A 108 16.55 5.09 12.34
N ILE A 109 16.41 4.25 13.37
CA ILE A 109 15.22 3.40 13.48
C ILE A 109 14.01 4.24 13.92
N ASN A 110 12.84 3.95 13.36
CA ASN A 110 11.59 4.47 13.88
C ASN A 110 11.40 4.00 15.35
N PRO A 111 11.15 4.91 16.31
CA PRO A 111 11.10 4.58 17.74
C PRO A 111 9.95 3.62 18.08
N VAL A 112 8.79 3.75 17.41
CA VAL A 112 7.66 2.84 17.58
C VAL A 112 8.01 1.44 17.04
N LYS A 113 8.74 1.36 15.92
CA LYS A 113 9.25 0.09 15.38
C LYS A 113 10.26 -0.57 16.32
N ALA A 114 11.14 0.20 16.95
CA ALA A 114 12.10 -0.30 17.93
C ALA A 114 11.38 -0.89 19.15
N LEU A 115 10.36 -0.19 19.66
CA LEU A 115 9.51 -0.70 20.73
C LEU A 115 8.80 -1.98 20.32
N TYR A 116 8.22 -2.04 19.11
CA TYR A 116 7.58 -3.25 18.59
C TYR A 116 8.52 -4.45 18.64
N TYR A 117 9.77 -4.31 18.18
CA TYR A 117 10.73 -5.42 18.21
C TYR A 117 11.09 -5.85 19.64
N ASP A 118 11.24 -4.91 20.56
CA ASP A 118 11.50 -5.22 21.97
C ASP A 118 10.34 -5.99 22.63
N LEU A 119 9.11 -5.56 22.37
CA LEU A 119 7.93 -6.23 22.90
C LEU A 119 7.67 -7.58 22.21
N GLN A 120 7.96 -7.69 20.92
CA GLN A 120 7.89 -8.96 20.20
C GLN A 120 8.93 -9.96 20.73
N GLU A 121 10.16 -9.51 20.98
CA GLU A 121 11.24 -10.33 21.54
C GLU A 121 10.82 -10.94 22.88
N ILE A 122 10.30 -10.12 23.80
CA ILE A 122 9.85 -10.63 25.10
C ILE A 122 8.64 -11.57 24.95
N MET A 123 7.64 -11.25 24.11
CA MET A 123 6.50 -12.16 23.89
C MET A 123 6.91 -13.54 23.37
N PHE A 124 8.02 -13.61 22.61
CA PHE A 124 8.53 -14.85 22.04
C PHE A 124 9.50 -15.60 22.97
N LEU A 125 10.35 -14.88 23.70
CA LEU A 125 11.44 -15.45 24.51
C LEU A 125 11.11 -15.60 25.99
N TYR A 126 9.94 -15.15 26.45
CA TYR A 126 9.58 -15.23 27.87
C TYR A 126 9.41 -16.68 28.32
N ASP A 127 10.28 -17.13 29.23
CA ASP A 127 10.29 -18.49 29.79
C ASP A 127 9.55 -18.57 31.14
N GLY A 128 8.68 -17.60 31.45
CA GLY A 128 7.98 -17.49 32.74
C GLY A 128 8.85 -16.97 33.88
N LYS A 129 10.14 -16.68 33.66
CA LYS A 129 11.03 -16.10 34.67
C LYS A 129 11.56 -14.75 34.17
N PRO A 130 11.31 -13.65 34.88
CA PRO A 130 11.88 -12.36 34.50
C PRO A 130 13.38 -12.34 34.84
N LYS A 131 14.21 -13.02 34.04
CA LYS A 131 15.66 -13.13 34.23
C LYS A 131 16.42 -11.88 33.79
N ASN A 132 15.84 -11.08 32.88
CA ASN A 132 16.48 -9.91 32.30
C ASN A 132 15.87 -8.61 32.87
N LYS A 133 16.73 -7.69 33.35
CA LYS A 133 16.33 -6.37 33.85
C LYS A 133 15.55 -5.57 32.80
N HIS A 134 15.92 -5.71 31.52
CA HIS A 134 15.25 -5.07 30.39
C HIS A 134 13.79 -5.54 30.25
N HIS A 135 13.57 -6.86 30.36
CA HIS A 135 12.22 -7.43 30.25
C HIS A 135 11.32 -6.98 31.41
N GLN A 136 11.86 -6.89 32.62
CA GLN A 136 11.12 -6.33 33.77
C GLN A 136 10.76 -4.86 33.55
N PHE A 137 11.70 -4.07 33.01
CA PHE A 137 11.44 -2.68 32.64
C PHE A 137 10.27 -2.56 31.64
N LEU A 138 10.30 -3.36 30.56
CA LEU A 138 9.24 -3.35 29.54
C LEU A 138 7.88 -3.78 30.13
N ILE A 139 7.83 -4.87 30.89
CA ILE A 139 6.60 -5.35 31.53
C ILE A 139 6.00 -4.29 32.45
N ASN A 140 6.83 -3.66 33.30
CA ASN A 140 6.34 -2.67 34.25
C ASN A 140 5.88 -1.38 33.56
N LYS A 141 6.55 -0.95 32.50
CA LYS A 141 6.22 0.28 31.77
C LYS A 141 4.97 0.14 30.90
N PHE A 142 4.75 -1.04 30.34
CA PHE A 142 3.71 -1.31 29.34
C PHE A 142 2.65 -2.30 29.80
N LYS A 143 2.42 -2.35 31.12
CA LYS A 143 1.42 -3.22 31.74
C LYS A 143 -0.01 -2.86 31.34
N ASP A 144 -0.28 -1.57 31.22
CA ASP A 144 -1.61 -1.02 31.00
C ASP A 144 -1.74 -0.48 29.57
N ILE A 145 -2.95 -0.59 29.00
CA ILE A 145 -3.22 -0.15 27.62
C ILE A 145 -3.03 1.36 27.45
N GLU A 146 -3.23 2.14 28.52
CA GLU A 146 -3.02 3.59 28.57
C GLU A 146 -1.59 3.98 28.13
N SER A 147 -0.59 3.12 28.41
CA SER A 147 0.79 3.33 27.97
C SER A 147 0.96 3.29 26.44
N PHE A 148 -0.03 2.78 25.71
CA PHE A 148 -0.02 2.66 24.25
C PHE A 148 -0.98 3.61 23.54
N GLU A 149 -1.87 4.34 24.24
CA GLU A 149 -2.90 5.16 23.59
C GLU A 149 -2.32 6.14 22.55
N HIS A 150 -1.34 6.94 22.95
CA HIS A 150 -0.68 7.89 22.04
C HIS A 150 0.08 7.20 20.89
N ILE A 151 0.61 6.00 21.12
CA ILE A 151 1.31 5.22 20.10
C ILE A 151 0.30 4.68 19.08
N ILE A 152 -0.82 4.14 19.56
CA ILE A 152 -1.90 3.62 18.73
C ILE A 152 -2.51 4.75 17.89
N ASP A 153 -2.75 5.91 18.49
CA ASP A 153 -3.25 7.10 17.78
C ASP A 153 -2.30 7.53 16.65
N ALA A 154 -0.98 7.54 16.91
CA ALA A 154 0.01 7.86 15.88
C ALA A 154 0.04 6.83 14.75
N ILE A 155 -0.05 5.53 15.10
CA ILE A 155 -0.15 4.46 14.11
C ILE A 155 -1.43 4.59 13.26
N ASP A 156 -2.57 4.93 13.87
CA ASP A 156 -3.84 5.07 13.15
C ASP A 156 -3.83 6.24 12.17
N ARG A 157 -3.16 7.35 12.52
CA ARG A 157 -2.92 8.46 11.59
C ARG A 157 -2.07 8.01 10.41
N ASP A 158 -0.93 7.40 10.67
CA ASP A 158 -0.01 6.94 9.63
C ASP A 158 -0.68 5.88 8.73
N LEU A 159 -1.45 4.95 9.30
CA LEU A 159 -2.24 3.96 8.54
C LEU A 159 -3.28 4.61 7.63
N SER A 160 -3.95 5.66 8.09
CA SER A 160 -4.89 6.42 7.27
C SER A 160 -4.20 7.04 6.06
N ASP A 161 -3.05 7.69 6.27
CA ASP A 161 -2.29 8.35 5.19
C ASP A 161 -1.73 7.32 4.18
N LEU A 162 -1.20 6.21 4.67
CA LEU A 162 -0.74 5.09 3.85
C LEU A 162 -1.89 4.47 3.04
N SER A 163 -3.07 4.31 3.64
CA SER A 163 -4.28 3.81 2.99
C SER A 163 -4.76 4.75 1.88
N GLU A 164 -4.78 6.05 2.13
CA GLU A 164 -5.13 7.05 1.12
C GLU A 164 -4.17 7.00 -0.07
N CYS A 165 -2.86 6.94 0.19
CA CYS A 165 -1.85 6.79 -0.86
C CYS A 165 -2.09 5.53 -1.71
N LYS A 166 -2.36 4.39 -1.07
CA LYS A 166 -2.70 3.12 -1.74
C LYS A 166 -3.96 3.23 -2.61
N GLN A 167 -4.99 3.93 -2.15
CA GLN A 167 -6.21 4.15 -2.94
C GLN A 167 -5.95 4.98 -4.20
N ARG A 168 -5.14 6.05 -4.08
CA ARG A 168 -4.75 6.92 -5.21
C ARG A 168 -3.96 6.14 -6.27
N VAL A 169 -3.07 5.24 -5.85
CA VAL A 169 -2.33 4.33 -6.75
C VAL A 169 -3.27 3.38 -7.49
N ASN A 170 -4.22 2.76 -6.77
CA ASN A 170 -5.21 1.87 -7.37
C ASN A 170 -6.10 2.59 -8.38
N LYS A 171 -6.38 3.88 -8.18
CA LYS A 171 -7.08 4.72 -9.15
C LYS A 171 -6.26 4.87 -10.45
N LEU A 172 -4.96 5.19 -10.37
CA LEU A 172 -4.12 5.27 -11.58
C LEU A 172 -4.01 3.95 -12.33
N LYS A 173 -3.92 2.83 -11.60
CA LYS A 173 -3.94 1.50 -12.21
C LYS A 173 -5.19 1.29 -13.07
N ARG A 174 -6.36 1.69 -12.57
CA ARG A 174 -7.64 1.58 -13.29
C ARG A 174 -7.76 2.55 -14.46
N GLU A 175 -7.27 3.78 -14.32
CA GLU A 175 -7.48 4.84 -15.32
C GLU A 175 -6.47 4.82 -16.48
N HIS A 176 -5.24 4.37 -16.21
CA HIS A 176 -4.12 4.48 -17.13
C HIS A 176 -3.32 3.18 -17.30
N ASN A 177 -3.83 2.04 -16.81
CA ASN A 177 -3.12 0.76 -16.79
C ASN A 177 -1.70 0.87 -16.19
N TYR A 178 -1.57 1.66 -15.13
CA TYR A 178 -0.28 1.98 -14.51
C TYR A 178 0.43 0.71 -14.00
N PRO A 179 1.67 0.46 -14.44
CA PRO A 179 2.48 -0.63 -13.89
C PRO A 179 2.90 -0.27 -12.46
N ASN A 180 2.45 -1.05 -11.49
CA ASN A 180 2.74 -0.83 -10.07
C ASN A 180 4.16 -1.31 -9.72
N THR A 181 5.19 -0.60 -10.19
CA THR A 181 6.60 -1.02 -10.06
C THR A 181 7.49 -0.03 -9.30
N SER A 182 6.91 1.05 -8.75
CA SER A 182 7.69 2.03 -7.98
C SER A 182 8.14 1.47 -6.63
N GLU A 183 9.41 1.66 -6.29
CA GLU A 183 10.00 1.24 -5.01
C GLU A 183 9.30 1.90 -3.82
N HIS A 184 8.96 3.19 -3.94
CA HIS A 184 8.23 3.93 -2.90
C HIS A 184 6.86 3.30 -2.64
N LEU A 185 6.16 2.85 -3.69
CA LEU A 185 4.86 2.21 -3.54
C LEU A 185 4.96 0.86 -2.85
N LYS A 186 6.02 0.10 -3.13
CA LYS A 186 6.30 -1.13 -2.39
C LYS A 186 6.53 -0.84 -0.91
N LYS A 187 7.35 0.17 -0.58
CA LYS A 187 7.59 0.62 0.80
C LYS A 187 6.30 1.02 1.53
N ILE A 188 5.39 1.75 0.86
CA ILE A 188 4.07 2.11 1.43
C ILE A 188 3.27 0.86 1.80
N VAL A 189 3.21 -0.14 0.91
CA VAL A 189 2.45 -1.37 1.15
C VAL A 189 3.08 -2.19 2.27
N ASP A 190 4.41 -2.34 2.25
CA ASP A 190 5.14 -3.09 3.27
C ASP A 190 4.97 -2.43 4.64
N LEU A 191 5.18 -1.11 4.74
CA LEU A 191 5.01 -0.35 5.99
C LEU A 191 3.58 -0.39 6.51
N TYR A 192 2.57 -0.29 5.65
CA TYR A 192 1.16 -0.41 6.06
C TYR A 192 0.90 -1.77 6.74
N ASN A 193 1.42 -2.86 6.17
CA ASN A 193 1.26 -4.18 6.77
C ASN A 193 2.06 -4.32 8.08
N GLU A 194 3.27 -3.76 8.14
CA GLU A 194 4.07 -3.72 9.37
C GLU A 194 3.34 -2.97 10.49
N MET A 195 2.79 -1.79 10.22
CA MET A 195 2.06 -0.98 11.20
C MET A 195 0.80 -1.67 11.74
N ILE A 196 0.11 -2.47 10.92
CA ILE A 196 -0.99 -3.32 11.41
C ILE A 196 -0.48 -4.33 12.44
N GLN A 197 0.68 -4.94 12.20
CA GLN A 197 1.29 -5.86 13.15
C GLN A 197 1.72 -5.13 14.43
N TRP A 198 2.28 -3.93 14.30
CA TRP A 198 2.66 -3.11 15.45
C TRP A 198 1.46 -2.80 16.33
N LYS A 199 0.38 -2.27 15.73
CA LYS A 199 -0.86 -1.97 16.43
C LYS A 199 -1.43 -3.19 17.14
N THR A 200 -1.52 -4.32 16.43
CA THR A 200 -2.04 -5.57 16.99
C THR A 200 -1.22 -6.04 18.19
N LEU A 201 0.11 -5.93 18.10
CA LEU A 201 0.99 -6.30 19.20
C LEU A 201 0.77 -5.38 20.40
N PHE A 202 0.72 -4.06 20.20
CA PHE A 202 0.54 -3.10 21.29
C PHE A 202 -0.81 -3.24 21.99
N GLU A 203 -1.88 -3.51 21.25
CA GLU A 203 -3.20 -3.80 21.83
C GLU A 203 -3.21 -5.10 22.65
N LYS A 204 -2.43 -6.10 22.23
CA LYS A 204 -2.38 -7.42 22.86
C LYS A 204 -1.34 -7.57 23.96
N PHE A 205 -0.36 -6.68 24.03
CA PHE A 205 0.73 -6.78 24.99
C PHE A 205 0.25 -6.74 26.45
N PRO A 206 -0.67 -5.84 26.86
CA PRO A 206 -1.24 -5.85 28.21
C PRO A 206 -1.99 -7.15 28.56
N GLU A 207 -2.77 -7.68 27.62
CA GLU A 207 -3.47 -8.97 27.78
C GLU A 207 -2.45 -10.10 27.99
N TRP A 208 -1.41 -10.13 27.15
CA TRP A 208 -0.33 -11.11 27.26
C TRP A 208 0.40 -11.01 28.61
N ILE A 209 0.67 -9.81 29.12
CA ILE A 209 1.23 -9.63 30.46
C ILE A 209 0.30 -10.26 31.49
N ASN A 210 -1.00 -9.98 31.47
CA ASN A 210 -1.94 -10.53 32.45
C ASN A 210 -2.01 -12.08 32.41
N GLU A 211 -1.93 -12.67 31.22
CA GLU A 211 -1.91 -14.13 31.04
C GLU A 211 -0.60 -14.78 31.52
N ASN A 212 0.53 -14.06 31.45
CA ASN A 212 1.87 -14.59 31.74
C ASN A 212 2.48 -14.06 33.05
N SER A 213 1.83 -13.10 33.70
CA SER A 213 2.11 -12.66 35.06
C SER A 213 1.59 -13.72 36.03
N LEU A 214 2.47 -14.67 36.34
CA LEU A 214 2.26 -15.83 37.19
C LEU A 214 1.35 -15.57 38.43
N PRO A 215 0.46 -16.53 38.80
CA PRO A 215 0.13 -16.73 40.20
C PRO A 215 1.40 -17.18 40.94
N LEU A 216 1.53 -16.80 42.21
CA LEU A 216 2.63 -17.14 43.12
C LEU A 216 2.88 -18.66 43.36
N ASP A 217 2.34 -19.57 42.54
CA ASP A 217 2.41 -21.01 42.74
C ASP A 217 2.80 -21.78 41.46
N PRO A 218 3.72 -22.77 41.55
CA PRO A 218 4.29 -23.45 40.39
C PRO A 218 3.41 -24.63 39.95
N LYS A 219 2.22 -24.40 39.40
CA LYS A 219 1.46 -25.45 38.70
C LYS A 219 0.59 -24.89 37.57
N GLY A 220 0.91 -25.22 36.33
CA GLY A 220 0.02 -24.93 35.20
C GLY A 220 0.62 -25.23 33.83
N THR A 221 0.20 -26.34 33.23
CA THR A 221 0.65 -26.95 31.98
C THR A 221 0.31 -26.18 30.70
N ASN A 222 1.31 -26.05 29.80
CA ASN A 222 1.26 -26.19 28.33
C ASN A 222 0.11 -25.55 27.51
N ASN A 223 -0.18 -24.26 27.68
CA ASN A 223 -1.02 -23.50 26.72
C ASN A 223 -0.27 -22.43 25.90
N PHE A 224 1.06 -22.31 26.06
CA PHE A 224 1.86 -21.20 25.54
C PHE A 224 1.92 -21.10 23.99
N CYS A 225 1.85 -22.22 23.26
CA CYS A 225 2.04 -22.21 21.81
C CYS A 225 0.78 -21.89 20.98
N THR A 226 -0.44 -22.01 21.52
CA THR A 226 -1.66 -21.86 20.71
C THR A 226 -2.09 -20.42 20.51
N THR A 227 -1.76 -19.53 21.46
CA THR A 227 -2.13 -18.11 21.41
C THR A 227 -1.29 -17.38 20.36
N ILE A 228 0.04 -17.61 20.32
CA ILE A 228 0.98 -16.98 19.37
C ILE A 228 0.77 -17.45 17.92
N THR A 229 0.46 -18.75 17.71
CA THR A 229 0.21 -19.29 16.35
C THR A 229 -1.08 -18.75 15.73
N LYS A 230 -1.98 -18.16 16.53
CA LYS A 230 -3.18 -17.46 16.05
C LYS A 230 -2.93 -15.97 15.76
N PHE A 231 -1.91 -15.34 16.34
CA PHE A 231 -1.68 -13.90 16.24
C PHE A 231 -0.87 -13.48 15.01
N PHE A 232 -0.02 -14.34 14.45
CA PHE A 232 0.90 -14.00 13.35
C PHE A 232 0.62 -14.80 12.05
N LYS A 233 -0.64 -15.18 11.80
CA LYS A 233 -1.07 -15.85 10.56
C LYS A 233 -1.58 -14.88 9.52
#